data_AF-A0A3N5X4P9-F1
#
_entry.id   AF-A0A3N5X4P9-F1
#
_cell.length_a   1.000
_cell.length_b   1.000
_cell.length_c   1.000
_cell.angle_alpha   90.00
_cell.angle_beta   90.00
_cell.angle_gamma   90.00
#
_symmetry.space_group_name_H-M   'P 1'
#
loop_
_entity.id
_entity.type
_entity.pdbx_description
1 polymer ?
#
loop_
_entity_poly.entity_id
_entity_poly.type
_entity_poly.pdbx_seq_one_letter_code
_entity_poly.pdbx_strand_id
1 'polypeptide(L)'
;MRKGSAVVRALTAGAMVALFVSLAAVNGAAQTLPPEVLKAFPLRSIGPSAQGGRFVDIAVPEQEPHTIYAATGSGGLWKSMNDGHSWEPTFDNERSISIGDIAVAPSNQNIVWVGSGEATSSRSTYWGDGVYKSTDAGKTWTNMGLPESHHVGRIVI
;
A
#
# COMPACT_ATOMS: atom_id res chain seq x y z
N MET A 1 54.47 -28.01 -48.44
CA MET A 1 54.42 -27.98 -46.96
C MET A 1 53.39 -26.95 -46.50
N ARG A 2 52.14 -27.37 -46.22
CA ARG A 2 51.10 -26.55 -45.59
C ARG A 2 50.24 -27.47 -44.71
N LYS A 3 50.65 -27.69 -43.47
CA LYS A 3 49.88 -28.48 -42.47
C LYS A 3 49.74 -27.77 -41.11
N GLY A 4 50.06 -26.47 -41.01
CA GLY A 4 50.12 -25.76 -39.72
C GLY A 4 48.94 -24.84 -39.36
N SER A 5 48.07 -24.45 -40.30
CA SER A 5 47.10 -23.35 -40.05
C SER A 5 45.75 -23.77 -39.48
N ALA A 6 45.39 -25.05 -39.57
CA ALA A 6 44.09 -25.55 -39.08
C ALA A 6 44.11 -25.77 -37.55
N VAL A 7 45.23 -26.25 -37.01
CA VAL A 7 45.38 -26.56 -35.58
C VAL A 7 45.40 -25.29 -34.72
N VAL A 8 46.07 -24.23 -35.19
CA VAL A 8 46.14 -22.94 -34.49
C VAL A 8 44.77 -22.24 -34.44
N ARG A 9 43.95 -22.34 -35.50
CA ARG A 9 42.60 -21.76 -35.53
C ARG A 9 41.60 -22.50 -34.64
N ALA A 10 41.74 -23.81 -34.50
CA ALA A 10 40.91 -24.63 -33.61
C ALA A 10 41.21 -24.35 -32.12
N LEU A 11 42.49 -24.14 -31.78
CA LEU A 11 42.91 -23.80 -30.41
C LEU A 11 42.43 -22.41 -29.97
N THR A 12 42.43 -21.42 -30.86
CA THR A 12 41.93 -20.06 -30.55
C THR A 12 40.40 -19.97 -30.44
N ALA A 13 39.66 -20.78 -31.22
CA ALA A 13 38.21 -20.85 -31.12
C ALA A 13 37.75 -21.63 -29.87
N GLY A 14 38.43 -22.72 -29.52
CA GLY A 14 38.18 -23.48 -28.30
C GLY A 14 38.46 -22.68 -27.03
N ALA A 15 39.52 -21.87 -27.02
CA ALA A 15 39.85 -20.99 -25.89
C ALA A 15 38.83 -19.85 -25.71
N MET A 16 38.33 -19.24 -26.79
CA MET A 16 37.27 -18.21 -26.68
C MET A 16 35.91 -18.77 -26.27
N VAL A 17 35.54 -19.98 -26.72
CA VAL A 17 34.29 -20.63 -26.28
C VAL A 17 34.39 -21.06 -24.81
N ALA A 18 35.54 -21.56 -24.37
CA ALA A 18 35.77 -21.88 -22.96
C ALA A 18 35.72 -20.64 -22.05
N LEU A 19 36.20 -19.49 -22.53
CA LEU A 19 36.14 -18.21 -21.81
C LEU A 19 34.72 -17.61 -21.77
N PHE A 20 33.89 -17.84 -22.80
CA PHE A 20 32.49 -17.43 -22.79
C PHE A 20 31.60 -18.33 -21.91
N VAL A 21 31.89 -19.63 -21.86
CA VAL A 21 31.17 -20.57 -20.98
C VAL A 21 31.52 -20.34 -19.50
N SER A 22 32.76 -19.92 -19.19
CA SER A 22 33.13 -19.59 -17.81
C SER A 22 32.53 -18.28 -17.29
N LEU A 23 32.22 -17.31 -18.17
CA LEU A 23 31.47 -16.10 -17.79
C LEU A 23 29.97 -16.34 -17.60
N ALA A 24 29.37 -17.28 -18.34
CA ALA A 24 27.96 -17.63 -18.20
C ALA A 24 27.65 -18.48 -16.94
N ALA A 25 28.67 -19.11 -16.33
CA ALA A 25 28.54 -19.93 -15.13
C ALA A 25 28.62 -19.14 -13.83
N VAL A 26 28.80 -17.82 -13.88
CA VAL A 26 28.60 -16.96 -12.72
C VAL A 26 27.10 -16.82 -12.53
N ASN A 27 26.48 -17.85 -11.94
CA ASN A 27 25.19 -17.72 -11.28
C ASN A 27 25.38 -16.69 -10.18
N GLY A 28 25.19 -15.42 -10.52
CA GLY A 28 24.94 -14.36 -9.56
C GLY A 28 23.62 -14.68 -8.88
N ALA A 29 23.62 -15.64 -7.95
CA ALA A 29 22.53 -15.80 -7.02
C ALA A 29 22.35 -14.44 -6.35
N ALA A 30 21.20 -13.81 -6.57
CA ALA A 30 20.88 -12.57 -5.91
C ALA A 30 21.09 -12.76 -4.41
N GLN A 31 21.83 -11.86 -3.78
CA GLN A 31 22.09 -11.93 -2.36
C GLN A 31 20.76 -11.85 -1.61
N THR A 32 20.38 -12.93 -0.94
CA THR A 32 19.16 -12.96 -0.13
C THR A 32 19.49 -12.35 1.22
N LEU A 33 18.82 -11.25 1.58
CA LEU A 33 18.91 -10.69 2.92
C LEU A 33 18.23 -11.65 3.92
N PRO A 34 18.91 -12.12 4.97
CA PRO A 34 18.28 -12.89 6.03
C PRO A 34 17.15 -12.07 6.68
N PRO A 35 15.99 -12.66 7.01
CA PRO A 35 14.89 -11.96 7.68
C PRO A 35 15.30 -11.24 8.96
N GLU A 36 16.30 -11.77 9.67
CA GLU A 36 16.83 -11.15 10.90
C GLU A 36 17.49 -9.79 10.65
N VAL A 37 18.09 -9.58 9.47
CA VAL A 37 18.63 -8.26 9.10
C VAL A 37 17.49 -7.26 8.93
N LEU A 38 16.39 -7.66 8.30
CA LEU A 38 15.22 -6.78 8.11
C LEU A 38 14.54 -6.43 9.44
N LYS A 39 14.45 -7.39 10.37
CA LYS A 39 13.91 -7.15 11.73
C LYS A 39 14.75 -6.16 12.55
N ALA A 40 16.05 -6.08 12.29
CA ALA A 40 16.95 -5.15 12.98
C ALA A 40 16.73 -3.67 12.59
N PHE A 41 15.95 -3.40 11.52
CA PHE A 41 15.60 -2.06 11.08
C PHE A 41 14.10 -1.79 11.27
N PRO A 42 13.67 -1.38 12.48
CA PRO A 42 12.27 -1.04 12.68
C PRO A 42 11.90 0.14 11.78
N LEU A 43 10.86 -0.05 10.98
CA LEU A 43 10.24 1.04 10.24
C LEU A 43 9.64 2.02 11.25
N ARG A 44 9.98 3.30 11.10
CA ARG A 44 9.40 4.38 11.90
C ARG A 44 8.97 5.51 10.99
N SER A 45 7.86 6.14 11.32
CA SER A 45 7.52 7.42 10.70
C SER A 45 8.62 8.44 11.04
N ILE A 46 9.11 9.14 10.02
CA ILE A 46 10.03 10.27 10.18
C ILE A 46 9.28 11.62 10.22
N GLY A 47 7.94 11.56 10.21
CA GLY A 47 7.08 12.72 10.03
C GLY A 47 7.04 13.20 8.57
N PRO A 48 6.09 14.08 8.23
CA PRO A 48 5.99 14.64 6.89
C PRO A 48 7.18 15.59 6.61
N SER A 49 7.99 15.29 5.59
CA SER A 49 9.04 16.19 5.08
C SER A 49 8.53 17.12 3.97
N ALA A 50 7.45 16.74 3.29
CA ALA A 50 6.69 17.57 2.35
C ALA A 50 5.20 17.47 2.73
N GLN A 51 4.56 18.61 3.02
CA GLN A 51 3.15 18.67 3.34
C GLN A 51 2.33 18.51 2.06
N GLY A 52 1.52 17.48 1.97
CA GLY A 52 0.66 17.25 0.82
C GLY A 52 -0.17 16.00 0.98
N GLY A 53 -1.40 16.05 0.48
CA GLY A 53 -2.37 14.97 0.54
C GLY A 53 -3.76 15.53 0.33
N ARG A 54 -4.70 14.70 -0.13
CA ARG A 54 -6.11 15.06 -0.23
C ARG A 54 -6.87 14.31 0.84
N PHE A 55 -7.46 15.08 1.76
CA PHE A 55 -8.57 14.60 2.56
C PHE A 55 -9.85 14.78 1.75
N VAL A 56 -10.68 13.73 1.71
CA VAL A 56 -11.93 13.72 0.96
C VAL A 56 -13.15 13.87 1.87
N ASP A 57 -13.04 13.43 3.12
CA ASP A 57 -14.12 13.45 4.09
C ASP A 57 -13.57 13.43 5.53
N ILE A 58 -14.37 13.94 6.46
CA ILE A 58 -14.11 13.95 7.90
C ILE A 58 -15.42 13.59 8.62
N ALA A 59 -15.35 12.61 9.52
CA ALA A 59 -16.48 12.24 10.38
C ALA A 59 -16.11 12.34 11.85
N VAL A 60 -17.02 12.90 12.66
CA VAL A 60 -16.87 13.09 14.10
C VAL A 60 -18.09 12.48 14.81
N PRO A 61 -17.91 11.53 15.73
CA PRO A 61 -19.02 10.98 16.53
C PRO A 61 -19.60 12.05 17.48
N GLU A 62 -20.93 12.21 17.51
CA GLU A 62 -21.58 13.28 18.29
C GLU A 62 -21.29 13.22 19.80
N GLN A 63 -21.35 12.02 20.38
CA GLN A 63 -21.11 11.78 21.80
C GLN A 63 -19.61 11.74 22.20
N GLU A 64 -18.68 11.79 21.24
CA GLU A 64 -17.22 11.73 21.45
C GLU A 64 -16.51 12.72 20.51
N PRO A 65 -16.67 14.04 20.74
CA PRO A 65 -16.19 15.07 19.82
C PRO A 65 -14.65 15.16 19.71
N HIS A 66 -13.93 14.54 20.64
CA HIS A 66 -12.46 14.43 20.62
C HIS A 66 -11.95 13.36 19.63
N THR A 67 -12.86 12.48 19.16
CA THR A 67 -12.58 11.45 18.17
C THR A 67 -12.85 12.00 16.77
N ILE A 68 -11.86 11.92 15.88
CA ILE A 68 -11.97 12.42 14.51
C ILE A 68 -11.49 11.32 13.55
N TYR A 69 -12.30 11.02 12.54
CA TYR A 69 -11.90 10.19 11.41
C TYR A 69 -11.64 11.08 10.21
N ALA A 70 -10.55 10.84 9.48
CA ALA A 70 -10.18 11.61 8.31
C ALA A 70 -9.84 10.66 7.15
N ALA A 71 -10.62 10.75 6.08
CA ALA A 71 -10.48 9.90 4.89
C ALA A 71 -9.58 10.58 3.88
N THR A 72 -8.71 9.80 3.26
CA THR A 72 -7.78 10.29 2.24
C THR A 72 -8.03 9.63 0.90
N GLY A 73 -7.78 10.39 -0.17
CA GLY A 73 -7.94 9.90 -1.53
C GLY A 73 -6.99 8.76 -1.91
N SER A 74 -5.80 8.71 -1.29
CA SER A 74 -4.74 7.74 -1.60
C SER A 74 -3.77 7.51 -0.44
N GLY A 75 -4.28 7.32 0.79
CA GLY A 75 -3.48 7.14 2.00
C GLY A 75 -4.24 6.52 3.17
N GLY A 76 -5.34 5.80 2.89
CA GLY A 76 -6.16 5.13 3.87
C GLY A 76 -7.04 6.04 4.73
N LEU A 77 -7.45 5.51 5.87
CA LEU A 77 -8.25 6.18 6.89
C LEU A 77 -7.41 6.44 8.13
N TRP A 78 -7.52 7.65 8.66
CA TRP A 78 -6.82 8.08 9.86
C TRP A 78 -7.80 8.36 10.98
N LYS A 79 -7.42 8.04 12.21
CA LYS A 79 -8.20 8.33 13.42
C LYS A 79 -7.35 9.10 14.42
N SER A 80 -7.92 10.17 14.96
CA SER A 80 -7.46 10.87 16.15
C SER A 80 -8.43 10.60 17.30
N MET A 81 -7.91 10.54 18.52
CA MET A 81 -8.69 10.47 19.76
C MET A 81 -8.34 11.61 20.73
N ASN A 82 -7.59 12.61 20.26
CA ASN A 82 -7.10 13.74 21.05
C ASN A 82 -7.15 15.04 20.25
N ASP A 83 -8.32 15.41 19.75
CA ASP A 83 -8.56 16.72 19.11
C ASP A 83 -7.67 17.01 17.88
N GLY A 84 -7.19 15.97 17.22
CA GLY A 84 -6.33 16.06 16.04
C GLY A 84 -4.85 16.26 16.35
N HIS A 85 -4.42 16.15 17.61
CA HIS A 85 -3.01 16.28 18.00
C HIS A 85 -2.15 15.11 17.49
N SER A 86 -2.69 13.90 17.46
CA SER A 86 -2.01 12.72 16.89
C SER A 86 -3.00 11.83 16.14
N TRP A 87 -2.49 11.13 15.12
CA TRP A 87 -3.30 10.32 14.22
C TRP A 87 -2.70 8.93 14.06
N GLU A 88 -3.57 7.93 14.05
CA GLU A 88 -3.22 6.53 13.79
C GLU A 88 -3.95 6.05 12.53
N PRO A 89 -3.29 5.28 11.64
CA PRO A 89 -3.98 4.66 10.53
C PRO A 89 -4.85 3.51 11.04
N THR A 90 -6.08 3.42 10.53
CA THR A 90 -7.07 2.42 10.98
C THR A 90 -7.53 1.47 9.88
N PHE A 91 -7.02 1.63 8.65
CA PHE A 91 -7.47 0.88 7.47
C PHE A 91 -6.31 0.28 6.65
N ASP A 92 -5.09 0.31 7.16
CA ASP A 92 -3.88 -0.12 6.44
C ASP A 92 -3.82 -1.63 6.15
N ASN A 93 -4.65 -2.43 6.83
CA ASN A 93 -4.72 -3.88 6.62
C ASN A 93 -5.77 -4.28 5.59
N GLU A 94 -6.49 -3.33 5.03
CA GLU A 94 -7.55 -3.57 4.04
C GLU A 94 -7.04 -3.39 2.61
N ARG A 95 -7.81 -3.89 1.63
CA ARG A 95 -7.36 -3.94 0.24
C ARG A 95 -7.27 -2.59 -0.45
N SER A 96 -8.03 -1.60 0.01
CA SER A 96 -8.07 -0.28 -0.61
C SER A 96 -7.35 0.77 0.23
N ILE A 97 -6.49 1.54 -0.43
CA ILE A 97 -5.88 2.75 0.14
C ILE A 97 -6.67 4.02 -0.19
N SER A 98 -7.68 3.91 -1.06
CA SER A 98 -8.52 5.03 -1.47
C SER A 98 -9.84 4.96 -0.72
N ILE A 99 -10.16 6.04 -0.02
CA ILE A 99 -11.41 6.18 0.73
C ILE A 99 -12.24 7.27 0.06
N GLY A 100 -13.52 7.03 -0.12
CA GLY A 100 -14.46 7.97 -0.70
C GLY A 100 -15.38 8.66 0.30
N ASP A 101 -15.72 8.00 1.40
CA ASP A 101 -16.62 8.56 2.42
C ASP A 101 -16.51 7.81 3.76
N ILE A 102 -16.85 8.49 4.86
CA ILE A 102 -16.95 7.95 6.21
C ILE A 102 -18.31 8.31 6.81
N ALA A 103 -18.97 7.33 7.43
CA ALA A 103 -20.16 7.61 8.23
C ALA A 103 -20.06 6.92 9.60
N VAL A 104 -20.27 7.68 10.67
CA VAL A 104 -20.38 7.16 12.04
C VAL A 104 -21.85 7.09 12.42
N ALA A 105 -22.30 5.94 12.93
CA ALA A 105 -23.72 5.77 13.26
C ALA A 105 -24.11 6.63 14.48
N PRO A 106 -25.16 7.47 14.40
CA PRO A 106 -25.60 8.28 15.54
C PRO A 106 -26.04 7.45 16.75
N SER A 107 -26.55 6.23 16.50
CA SER A 107 -27.03 5.32 17.54
C SER A 107 -25.91 4.63 18.34
N ASN A 108 -24.72 4.47 17.74
CA ASN A 108 -23.59 3.78 18.36
C ASN A 108 -22.30 4.13 17.62
N GLN A 109 -21.42 4.87 18.28
CA GLN A 109 -20.17 5.40 17.73
C GLN A 109 -19.14 4.32 17.37
N ASN A 110 -19.29 3.12 17.92
CA ASN A 110 -18.44 1.99 17.54
C ASN A 110 -18.77 1.50 16.13
N ILE A 111 -19.95 1.83 15.60
CA ILE A 111 -20.35 1.49 14.24
C ILE A 111 -19.87 2.59 13.29
N VAL A 112 -18.88 2.24 12.49
CA VAL A 112 -18.31 3.12 11.47
C VAL A 112 -18.42 2.43 10.13
N TRP A 113 -18.83 3.18 9.12
CA TRP A 113 -18.90 2.74 7.73
C TRP A 113 -17.90 3.52 6.89
N VAL A 114 -17.27 2.83 5.95
CA VAL A 114 -16.26 3.37 5.06
C VAL A 114 -16.58 2.96 3.63
N GLY A 115 -16.65 3.95 2.75
CA GLY A 115 -16.72 3.74 1.32
C GLY A 115 -15.31 3.71 0.74
N SER A 116 -14.94 2.63 0.04
CA SER A 116 -13.66 2.59 -0.66
C SER A 116 -13.77 3.16 -2.08
N GLY A 117 -12.67 3.73 -2.56
CA GLY A 117 -12.57 4.41 -3.84
C GLY A 117 -13.17 5.81 -3.80
N GLU A 118 -12.34 6.84 -3.94
CA GLU A 118 -12.83 8.22 -3.95
C GLU A 118 -13.60 8.56 -5.23
N ALA A 119 -14.61 9.42 -5.13
CA ALA A 119 -15.45 9.82 -6.27
C ALA A 119 -15.02 11.16 -6.92
N THR A 120 -13.93 11.79 -6.46
CA THR A 120 -13.51 13.13 -6.91
C THR A 120 -12.93 13.18 -8.33
N SER A 121 -12.72 12.02 -8.99
CA SER A 121 -12.26 11.93 -10.39
C SER A 121 -11.07 12.84 -10.70
N SER A 122 -10.09 12.85 -9.79
CA SER A 122 -8.92 13.71 -9.89
C SER A 122 -7.84 13.10 -10.77
N ARG A 123 -6.71 13.81 -10.96
CA ARG A 123 -5.56 13.28 -11.71
C ARG A 123 -5.00 11.97 -11.13
N SER A 124 -5.16 11.73 -9.83
CA SER A 124 -4.70 10.53 -9.13
C SER A 124 -5.83 9.99 -8.24
N THR A 125 -6.72 9.21 -8.85
CA THR A 125 -7.86 8.56 -8.20
C THR A 125 -7.74 7.05 -8.41
N TYR A 126 -7.98 6.27 -7.35
CA TYR A 126 -7.91 4.81 -7.38
C TYR A 126 -9.29 4.21 -7.09
N TRP A 127 -9.56 3.05 -7.69
CA TRP A 127 -10.76 2.30 -7.37
C TRP A 127 -10.65 1.66 -5.97
N GLY A 128 -11.79 1.45 -5.34
CA GLY A 128 -11.97 0.60 -4.18
C GLY A 128 -12.67 -0.71 -4.53
N ASP A 129 -12.97 -1.50 -3.51
CA ASP A 129 -13.64 -2.80 -3.59
C ASP A 129 -14.93 -2.86 -2.75
N GLY A 130 -15.61 -1.72 -2.61
CA GLY A 130 -16.93 -1.60 -2.01
C GLY A 130 -16.97 -0.91 -0.66
N VAL A 131 -17.85 -1.37 0.22
CA VAL A 131 -18.15 -0.73 1.51
C VAL A 131 -17.69 -1.61 2.66
N TYR A 132 -17.11 -0.99 3.68
CA TYR A 132 -16.63 -1.64 4.88
C TYR A 132 -17.41 -1.17 6.11
N LYS A 133 -17.54 -2.06 7.08
CA LYS A 133 -18.14 -1.79 8.38
C LYS A 133 -17.20 -2.19 9.49
N SER A 134 -17.06 -1.32 10.48
CA SER A 134 -16.50 -1.62 11.78
C SER A 134 -17.61 -1.62 12.84
N THR A 135 -17.46 -2.45 13.86
CA THR A 135 -18.30 -2.44 15.07
C THR A 135 -17.49 -2.19 16.34
N ASP A 136 -16.24 -1.76 16.19
CA ASP A 136 -15.27 -1.52 17.28
C ASP A 136 -14.50 -0.20 17.07
N ALA A 137 -15.17 0.79 16.49
CA ALA A 137 -14.65 2.15 16.26
C ALA A 137 -13.40 2.18 15.36
N GLY A 138 -13.39 1.34 14.33
CA GLY A 138 -12.34 1.27 13.31
C GLY A 138 -11.11 0.46 13.70
N LYS A 139 -11.18 -0.40 14.72
CA LYS A 139 -10.06 -1.30 15.05
C LYS A 139 -10.02 -2.51 14.10
N THR A 140 -11.19 -3.00 13.71
CA THR A 140 -11.34 -4.06 12.71
C THR A 140 -12.43 -3.69 11.71
N TRP A 141 -12.31 -4.21 10.49
CA TRP A 141 -13.23 -3.97 9.40
C TRP A 141 -13.73 -5.27 8.79
N THR A 142 -14.96 -5.24 8.30
CA THR A 142 -15.56 -6.29 7.48
C THR A 142 -16.02 -5.67 6.16
N ASN A 143 -15.56 -6.23 5.04
CA ASN A 143 -16.07 -5.84 3.72
C ASN A 143 -17.52 -6.35 3.59
N MET A 144 -18.44 -5.43 3.32
CA MET A 144 -19.89 -5.66 3.23
C MET A 144 -20.37 -5.82 1.78
N GLY A 145 -19.47 -5.84 0.80
CA GLY A 145 -19.76 -6.02 -0.62
C GLY A 145 -19.78 -4.72 -1.41
N LEU A 146 -20.45 -4.77 -2.58
CA LEU A 146 -20.39 -3.78 -3.66
C LEU A 146 -19.01 -3.71 -4.37
N PRO A 147 -18.38 -4.85 -4.71
CA PRO A 147 -17.02 -4.86 -5.27
C PRO A 147 -16.90 -4.08 -6.59
N GLU A 148 -17.96 -4.06 -7.40
CA GLU A 148 -17.99 -3.39 -8.70
C GLU A 148 -18.37 -1.91 -8.63
N SER A 149 -18.58 -1.36 -7.42
CA SER A 149 -18.92 0.05 -7.27
C SER A 149 -17.76 0.96 -7.65
N HIS A 150 -16.52 0.49 -7.42
CA HIS A 150 -15.23 1.15 -7.64
C HIS A 150 -15.04 2.49 -6.91
N HIS A 151 -16.07 3.32 -6.77
CA HIS A 151 -16.03 4.64 -6.17
C HIS A 151 -17.28 4.86 -5.32
N VAL A 152 -17.15 4.74 -4.00
CA VAL A 152 -18.23 5.04 -3.06
C VAL A 152 -18.11 6.49 -2.63
N GLY A 153 -18.86 7.37 -3.30
CA GLY A 153 -18.80 8.81 -3.05
C GLY A 153 -19.63 9.32 -1.87
N ARG A 154 -20.50 8.49 -1.28
CA ARG A 154 -21.30 8.85 -0.10
C ARG A 154 -21.94 7.63 0.59
N ILE A 155 -22.00 7.67 1.90
CA ILE A 155 -22.71 6.79 2.82
C ILE A 155 -23.61 7.66 3.71
N VAL A 156 -24.86 7.25 3.89
CA VAL A 156 -25.82 7.93 4.77
C VAL A 156 -26.51 6.87 5.62
N ILE A 157 -26.51 7.08 6.94
CA ILE A 157 -27.03 6.14 7.97
C ILE A 157 -27.71 6.90 9.11
#